data_AF-A0A920P4Z7-F1
#
_entry.id   AF-A0A920P4Z7-F1
#
_cell.length_a   1.000
_cell.length_b   1.000
_cell.length_c   1.000
_cell.angle_alpha   90.00
_cell.angle_beta   90.00
_cell.angle_gamma   90.00
#
_symmetry.space_group_name_H-M   'P 1'
#
loop_
_entity.id
_entity.type
_entity.pdbx_description
1 polymer ?
#
loop_
_entity_poly.entity_id
_entity_poly.type
_entity_poly.pdbx_seq_one_letter_code
_entity_poly.pdbx_strand_id
1 'polypeptide(L)'
;MGDDWGRPTDSIFGIAFPRGAPPTRVDIIERDFGISVDPEFIEKYGQIVPVHPTQLYEVGISTLIFLFLWRVRQNQKIPGKLFMLWLVMASGERFLVEFLRAKDDRFFGILTLAQLVSLAIAAVGLIGIIRMKSANRPEPAHGS
;
A
#
# COMPACT_ATOMS: atom_id res chain seq x y z
N MET A 1 16.54 -2.98 6.40
CA MET A 1 15.28 -2.35 6.86
C MET A 1 15.44 -0.82 6.86
N GLY A 2 15.82 -0.28 5.71
CA GLY A 2 15.69 1.13 5.34
C GLY A 2 15.51 1.30 3.82
N ASP A 3 15.26 0.18 3.13
CA ASP A 3 15.40 -0.05 1.69
C ASP A 3 14.10 0.26 0.93
N ASP A 4 13.21 1.06 1.52
CA ASP A 4 11.81 1.20 1.10
C ASP A 4 11.40 2.67 0.95
N TRP A 5 12.31 3.52 0.49
CA TRP A 5 11.96 4.88 0.07
C TRP A 5 11.01 4.86 -1.14
N GLY A 6 10.21 5.91 -1.26
CA GLY A 6 9.47 6.16 -2.47
C GLY A 6 10.32 6.79 -3.58
N ARG A 7 9.73 6.95 -4.75
CA ARG A 7 10.35 7.60 -5.90
C ARG A 7 10.69 9.07 -5.58
N PRO A 8 11.69 9.66 -6.26
CA PRO A 8 11.91 11.10 -6.22
C PRO A 8 10.62 11.87 -6.50
N THR A 9 10.37 12.95 -5.77
CA THR A 9 9.11 13.70 -5.85
C THR A 9 9.29 15.17 -5.55
N ASP A 10 8.50 16.01 -6.22
CA ASP A 10 8.39 17.44 -5.96
C ASP A 10 7.19 17.79 -5.05
N SER A 11 6.47 16.76 -4.58
CA SER A 11 5.33 16.90 -3.68
C SER A 11 5.70 17.67 -2.41
N ILE A 12 4.73 18.41 -1.86
CA ILE A 12 4.86 19.13 -0.58
C ILE A 12 5.18 18.22 0.60
N PHE A 13 4.95 16.91 0.46
CA PHE A 13 5.27 15.90 1.47
C PHE A 13 6.61 15.19 1.20
N GLY A 14 7.37 15.62 0.18
CA GLY A 14 8.68 15.05 -0.15
C GLY A 14 9.70 15.30 0.97
N ILE A 15 10.43 14.25 1.36
CA ILE A 15 11.44 14.33 2.41
C ILE A 15 12.77 13.83 1.86
N ALA A 16 13.84 14.58 2.11
CA ALA A 16 15.20 14.15 1.82
C ALA A 16 15.87 13.58 3.07
N PHE A 17 16.64 12.51 2.91
CA PHE A 17 17.40 11.88 3.98
C PHE A 17 18.91 11.92 3.66
N PRO A 18 19.60 13.06 3.84
CA PRO A 18 21.05 13.20 3.61
C PRO A 18 21.91 12.18 4.35
N ARG A 19 21.46 11.80 5.56
CA ARG A 19 22.10 10.83 6.46
C ARG A 19 21.20 9.61 6.70
N GLY A 20 20.34 9.28 5.74
CA GLY A 20 19.51 8.08 5.77
C GLY A 20 20.34 6.79 5.63
N ALA A 21 19.72 5.65 5.87
CA ALA A 21 20.32 4.33 5.67
C ALA A 21 19.44 3.48 4.74
N PRO A 22 19.52 3.64 3.41
CA PRO A 22 20.51 4.42 2.65
C PRO A 22 20.13 5.91 2.49
N PRO A 23 21.11 6.81 2.20
CA PRO A 23 20.84 8.21 1.89
C PRO A 23 20.03 8.39 0.61
N THR A 24 19.24 9.46 0.51
CA THR A 24 18.52 9.83 -0.73
C THR A 24 19.41 10.56 -1.73
N ARG A 25 20.58 9.96 -2.01
CA ARG A 25 21.56 10.50 -2.97
C ARG A 25 21.34 9.86 -4.33
N VAL A 26 21.44 10.65 -5.40
CA VAL A 26 21.14 10.21 -6.78
C VAL A 26 21.89 8.93 -7.15
N ASP A 27 23.21 8.88 -6.98
CA ASP A 27 24.04 7.72 -7.32
C ASP A 27 23.65 6.43 -6.55
N ILE A 28 23.17 6.58 -5.31
CA ILE A 28 22.70 5.46 -4.49
C ILE A 28 21.33 5.00 -4.96
N ILE A 29 20.43 5.94 -5.25
CA ILE A 29 19.09 5.64 -5.77
C ILE A 29 19.20 4.85 -7.08
N GLU A 30 20.02 5.32 -8.02
CA GLU A 30 20.17 4.66 -9.31
C GLU A 30 20.82 3.28 -9.20
N ARG A 31 21.87 3.16 -8.38
CA ARG A 31 22.61 1.91 -8.19
C ARG A 31 21.81 0.85 -7.42
N ASP A 32 21.18 1.23 -6.31
CA ASP A 32 20.58 0.27 -5.37
C ASP A 32 19.12 -0.05 -5.71
N PHE A 33 18.43 0.85 -6.41
CA PHE A 33 17.00 0.69 -6.73
C PHE A 33 16.71 0.52 -8.22
N GLY A 34 17.71 0.69 -9.09
CA GLY A 34 17.58 0.45 -10.53
C GLY A 34 16.69 1.45 -11.27
N ILE A 35 16.39 2.60 -10.67
CA ILE A 35 15.60 3.68 -11.29
C ILE A 35 16.50 4.84 -11.69
N SER A 36 16.31 5.44 -12.86
CA SER A 36 17.01 6.68 -13.22
C SER A 36 16.31 7.89 -12.60
N VAL A 37 17.08 8.80 -11.99
CA VAL A 37 16.52 10.05 -11.45
C VAL A 37 16.38 11.05 -12.60
N ASP A 38 15.23 11.74 -12.68
CA ASP A 38 15.02 12.76 -13.70
C ASP A 38 16.07 13.89 -13.57
N PRO A 39 16.75 14.29 -14.66
CA PRO A 39 17.66 15.42 -14.64
C PRO A 39 17.06 16.71 -14.03
N GLU A 40 15.76 16.95 -14.18
CA GLU A 40 15.09 18.11 -13.57
C GLU A 40 15.19 18.11 -12.04
N PHE A 41 15.09 16.93 -11.40
CA PHE A 41 15.28 16.81 -9.95
C PHE A 41 16.72 17.13 -9.53
N ILE A 42 17.69 16.71 -10.34
CA ILE A 42 19.12 16.94 -10.08
C ILE A 42 19.44 18.44 -10.23
N GLU A 43 18.89 19.10 -11.25
CA GLU A 43 19.06 20.54 -11.44
C GLU A 43 18.45 21.33 -10.28
N LYS A 44 17.26 20.93 -9.81
CA LYS A 44 16.52 21.66 -8.77
C LYS A 44 17.04 21.43 -7.35
N TYR A 45 17.41 20.20 -7.00
CA TYR A 45 17.76 19.81 -5.62
C TYR A 45 19.22 19.37 -5.45
N GLY A 46 19.95 19.20 -6.55
CA GLY A 46 21.33 18.71 -6.55
C GLY A 46 21.41 17.20 -6.32
N GLN A 47 22.47 16.76 -5.64
CA GLN A 47 22.77 15.34 -5.44
C GLN A 47 21.87 14.66 -4.39
N ILE A 48 21.16 15.43 -3.57
CA ILE A 48 20.26 14.90 -2.54
C ILE A 48 18.84 15.28 -2.94
N VAL A 49 18.07 14.29 -3.38
CA VAL A 49 16.71 14.52 -3.88
C VAL A 49 15.67 14.15 -2.83
N PRO A 50 14.57 14.91 -2.71
CA PRO A 50 13.43 14.52 -1.89
C PRO A 50 12.70 13.32 -2.49
N VAL A 51 12.22 12.43 -1.63
CA VAL A 51 11.48 11.21 -2.00
C VAL A 51 10.13 11.15 -1.29
N HIS A 52 9.19 10.38 -1.82
CA HIS A 52 7.95 10.08 -1.10
C HIS A 52 8.27 9.33 0.22
N PRO A 53 7.84 9.82 1.40
CA PRO A 53 8.01 9.12 2.67
C PRO A 53 6.96 8.02 2.82
N THR A 54 7.05 7.00 1.97
CA THR A 54 6.17 5.81 1.91
C THR A 54 5.89 5.20 3.28
N GLN A 55 6.88 5.12 4.17
CA GLN A 55 6.69 4.60 5.54
C GLN A 55 5.71 5.44 6.36
N LEU A 56 5.72 6.77 6.21
CA LEU A 56 4.73 7.64 6.88
C LEU A 56 3.35 7.47 6.27
N TYR A 57 3.26 7.25 4.95
CA TYR A 57 2.00 6.92 4.29
C TYR A 57 1.45 5.58 4.76
N GLU A 58 2.28 4.54 4.85
CA GLU A 58 1.93 3.21 5.37
C GLU A 58 1.39 3.34 6.81
N VAL A 59 2.14 3.97 7.72
CA VAL A 59 1.70 4.16 9.12
C VAL A 59 0.39 4.97 9.20
N GLY A 60 0.26 6.04 8.41
CA GLY A 60 -0.94 6.87 8.38
C GLY A 60 -2.17 6.11 7.90
N ILE A 61 -2.06 5.42 6.76
CA ILE A 61 -3.17 4.64 6.18
C ILE A 61 -3.51 3.45 7.08
N SER A 62 -2.52 2.70 7.56
CA SER A 62 -2.70 1.60 8.52
C SER A 62 -3.44 2.07 9.79
N THR A 63 -3.13 3.25 10.31
CA THR A 63 -3.82 3.84 11.45
C THR A 63 -5.28 4.17 11.12
N LEU A 64 -5.55 4.75 9.95
CA LEU A 64 -6.92 5.03 9.49
C LEU A 64 -7.74 3.75 9.30
N ILE A 65 -7.13 2.70 8.72
CA ILE A 65 -7.74 1.38 8.59
C ILE A 65 -8.08 0.83 9.98
N PHE A 66 -7.14 0.87 10.92
CA PHE A 66 -7.35 0.42 12.29
C PHE A 66 -8.52 1.17 12.97
N LEU A 67 -8.53 2.50 12.92
CA LEU A 67 -9.59 3.32 13.53
C LEU A 67 -10.96 3.03 12.91
N PHE A 68 -11.01 2.87 11.58
CA PHE A 68 -12.23 2.48 10.89
C PHE A 68 -12.73 1.11 11.33
N LEU A 69 -11.86 0.09 11.33
CA LEU A 69 -12.21 -1.27 11.77
C LEU A 69 -12.65 -1.28 13.24
N TRP A 70 -11.94 -0.54 14.09
CA TRP A 70 -12.27 -0.38 15.50
C TRP A 70 -13.66 0.22 15.69
N ARG A 71 -14.02 1.22 14.89
CA ARG A 71 -15.32 1.88 14.93
C ARG A 71 -16.47 0.97 14.50
N VAL A 72 -16.25 0.06 13.55
CA VAL A 72 -17.28 -0.86 13.03
C VAL A 72 -17.30 -2.22 13.73
N ARG A 73 -16.29 -2.55 14.56
CA ARG A 73 -16.14 -3.89 15.17
C ARG A 73 -17.37 -4.37 15.93
N GLN A 74 -18.02 -3.48 16.68
CA GLN A 74 -19.20 -3.81 17.49
C GLN A 74 -20.44 -4.12 16.63
N ASN A 75 -20.46 -3.63 15.39
CA ASN A 75 -21.57 -3.84 14.46
C ASN A 75 -21.37 -5.10 13.59
N GLN A 76 -20.18 -5.72 13.61
CA GLN A 76 -19.90 -6.94 12.84
C GLN A 76 -20.15 -8.19 13.70
N LYS A 77 -21.39 -8.67 13.69
CA LYS A 77 -21.81 -9.88 14.42
C LYS A 77 -21.38 -11.19 13.76
N ILE A 78 -20.91 -11.15 12.52
CA ILE A 78 -20.54 -12.33 11.74
C ILE A 78 -19.05 -12.64 11.99
N PRO A 79 -18.70 -13.79 12.59
CA PRO A 79 -17.31 -14.18 12.80
C PRO A 79 -16.49 -14.15 11.49
N GLY A 80 -15.26 -13.66 11.56
CA GLY A 80 -14.35 -13.58 10.41
C GLY A 80 -14.59 -12.41 9.43
N LYS A 81 -15.78 -11.78 9.43
CA LYS A 81 -16.08 -10.68 8.49
C LYS A 81 -15.20 -9.44 8.71
N LEU A 82 -14.86 -9.13 9.95
CA LEU A 82 -13.96 -8.02 10.28
C LEU A 82 -12.54 -8.28 9.73
N PHE A 83 -12.07 -9.53 9.79
CA PHE A 83 -10.79 -9.94 9.21
C PHE A 83 -10.81 -9.85 7.68
N MET A 84 -11.88 -10.29 7.03
CA MET A 84 -12.01 -10.17 5.57
C MET A 84 -12.03 -8.70 5.11
N LEU A 85 -12.67 -7.82 5.89
CA LEU A 85 -12.64 -6.38 5.64
C LEU A 85 -11.24 -5.79 5.79
N TRP A 86 -10.51 -6.22 6.82
CA TRP A 86 -9.11 -5.87 6.98
C TRP A 86 -8.25 -6.32 5.79
N LEU A 87 -8.41 -7.56 5.30
CA LEU A 87 -7.68 -8.04 4.12
C LEU A 87 -7.89 -7.14 2.90
N VAL A 88 -9.12 -6.73 2.62
CA VAL A 88 -9.43 -5.83 1.50
C VAL A 88 -8.75 -4.47 1.68
N MET A 89 -8.85 -3.88 2.87
CA MET A 89 -8.30 -2.54 3.13
C MET A 89 -6.78 -2.52 3.15
N ALA A 90 -6.14 -3.47 3.85
CA ALA A 90 -4.68 -3.59 3.94
C ALA A 90 -4.06 -3.92 2.57
N SER A 91 -4.75 -4.75 1.76
CA SER A 91 -4.30 -5.01 0.39
C SER A 91 -4.45 -3.79 -0.51
N GLY A 92 -5.50 -2.98 -0.30
CA GLY A 92 -5.69 -1.71 -1.00
C GLY A 92 -4.57 -0.70 -0.68
N GLU A 93 -4.24 -0.53 0.59
CA GLU A 93 -3.07 0.25 1.02
C GLU A 93 -1.80 -0.22 0.32
N ARG A 94 -1.50 -1.52 0.40
CA ARG A 94 -0.27 -2.08 -0.19
C ARG A 94 -0.22 -1.82 -1.69
N PHE A 95 -1.32 -2.03 -2.40
CA PHE A 95 -1.42 -1.78 -3.83
C PHE A 95 -1.12 -0.32 -4.20
N LEU A 96 -1.65 0.63 -3.42
CA LEU A 96 -1.47 2.08 -3.64
C LEU A 96 -0.04 2.53 -3.33
N VAL A 97 0.53 2.13 -2.20
CA VAL A 97 1.89 2.51 -1.78
C VAL A 97 2.94 1.97 -2.77
N GLU A 98 2.70 0.80 -3.35
CA GLU A 98 3.63 0.20 -4.31
C GLU A 98 3.83 1.06 -5.58
N PHE A 99 2.84 1.86 -6.00
CA PHE A 99 3.06 2.82 -7.09
C PHE A 99 4.09 3.90 -6.76
N LEU A 100 4.21 4.23 -5.47
CA LEU A 100 5.12 5.25 -4.98
C LEU A 100 6.51 4.68 -4.70
N ARG A 101 6.70 3.35 -4.68
CA ARG A 101 8.00 2.74 -4.35
C ARG A 101 9.04 2.97 -5.44
N ALA A 102 10.28 3.18 -5.00
CA ALA A 102 11.44 3.44 -5.86
C ALA A 102 11.99 2.19 -6.57
N LYS A 103 11.28 1.06 -6.60
CA LYS A 103 11.79 -0.19 -7.19
C LYS A 103 11.19 -0.45 -8.57
N ASP A 104 11.97 -1.11 -9.43
CA ASP A 104 11.54 -1.57 -10.75
C ASP A 104 11.41 -3.10 -10.80
N ASP A 105 10.51 -3.65 -9.98
CA ASP A 105 10.18 -5.08 -9.90
C ASP A 105 8.90 -5.43 -10.68
N ARG A 106 8.58 -4.63 -11.70
CA ARG A 106 7.34 -4.77 -12.48
C ARG A 106 7.43 -5.94 -13.46
N PHE A 107 6.46 -6.84 -13.40
CA PHE A 107 6.29 -7.90 -14.40
C PHE A 107 5.75 -7.29 -15.70
N PHE A 108 6.53 -7.37 -16.78
CA PHE A 108 6.21 -6.82 -18.11
C PHE A 108 5.82 -5.32 -18.10
N GLY A 109 6.29 -4.55 -17.11
CA GLY A 109 5.99 -3.12 -16.99
C GLY A 109 4.57 -2.78 -16.50
N ILE A 110 3.74 -3.77 -16.17
CA ILE A 110 2.32 -3.55 -15.84
C ILE A 110 2.12 -3.42 -14.32
N LEU A 111 2.44 -4.49 -13.57
CA LEU A 111 2.26 -4.55 -12.12
C LEU A 111 3.47 -5.20 -11.46
N THR A 112 3.78 -4.78 -10.24
CA THR A 112 4.77 -5.46 -9.40
C THR A 112 4.21 -6.77 -8.85
N LEU A 113 5.09 -7.67 -8.40
CA LEU A 113 4.65 -8.89 -7.70
C LEU A 113 3.81 -8.55 -6.46
N ALA A 114 4.19 -7.51 -5.71
CA ALA A 114 3.45 -7.04 -4.54
C ALA A 114 2.04 -6.56 -4.90
N GLN A 115 1.86 -5.88 -6.03
CA GLN A 115 0.53 -5.48 -6.53
C GLN A 115 -0.32 -6.69 -6.92
N LEU A 116 0.25 -7.69 -7.60
CA LEU A 116 -0.46 -8.92 -7.95
C LEU A 116 -0.92 -9.69 -6.71
N VAL A 117 -0.03 -9.86 -5.72
CA VAL A 117 -0.37 -10.48 -4.44
C VAL A 117 -1.45 -9.69 -3.71
N SER A 118 -1.36 -8.36 -3.71
CA SER A 118 -2.38 -7.49 -3.11
C SER A 118 -3.75 -7.68 -3.77
N LEU A 119 -3.82 -7.76 -5.10
CA LEU A 119 -5.07 -8.05 -5.82
C LEU A 119 -5.64 -9.42 -5.45
N ALA A 120 -4.80 -10.45 -5.33
CA ALA A 120 -5.23 -11.78 -4.93
C ALA A 120 -5.81 -11.80 -3.50
N ILE A 121 -5.13 -11.15 -2.54
CA ILE A 121 -5.61 -11.06 -1.15
C ILE A 121 -6.91 -10.23 -1.07
N ALA A 122 -7.00 -9.12 -1.81
CA ALA A 122 -8.22 -8.33 -1.88
C ALA A 122 -9.40 -9.15 -2.44
N ALA A 123 -9.17 -9.96 -3.48
CA ALA A 123 -10.18 -10.86 -4.03
C ALA A 123 -10.66 -11.90 -3.00
N VAL A 124 -9.74 -12.53 -2.26
CA VAL A 124 -10.07 -13.47 -1.17
C VAL A 124 -10.94 -12.79 -0.11
N GLY A 125 -10.56 -11.60 0.34
CA GLY A 125 -11.33 -10.82 1.31
C GLY A 125 -12.73 -10.47 0.81
N LEU A 126 -12.85 -10.01 -0.45
CA LEU A 126 -14.13 -9.64 -1.05
C LEU A 126 -15.05 -10.86 -1.22
N ILE A 127 -14.53 -11.97 -1.73
CA ILE A 127 -15.27 -13.24 -1.87
C ILE A 127 -15.75 -13.73 -0.50
N GLY A 128 -14.88 -13.65 0.53
CA GLY A 128 -15.23 -14.01 1.91
C GLY A 128 -16.40 -13.17 2.44
N ILE A 129 -16.36 -11.85 2.26
CA ILE A 129 -17.44 -10.94 2.68
C ILE A 129 -18.76 -11.28 1.97
N ILE A 130 -18.73 -11.53 0.66
CA ILE A 130 -19.92 -11.84 -0.14
C ILE A 130 -20.54 -13.16 0.33
N ARG A 131 -19.73 -14.21 0.51
CA ARG A 131 -20.21 -15.53 0.97
C ARG A 131 -20.80 -15.49 2.38
N MET A 132 -20.18 -14.73 3.30
CA MET A 132 -20.66 -14.57 4.68
C MET A 132 -21.98 -13.78 4.77
N LYS A 133 -22.26 -12.88 3.82
CA LYS A 133 -23.56 -12.19 3.73
C LYS A 133 -24.68 -13.13 3.28
N SER A 134 -24.39 -14.05 2.36
CA SER A 134 -25.38 -15.00 1.84
C SER A 134 -25.78 -16.07 2.87
N ALA A 135 -24.83 -16.54 3.70
CA ALA A 135 -25.08 -17.54 4.73
C ALA A 135 -25.96 -17.05 5.91
N ASN A 136 -26.19 -15.73 6.03
CA ASN A 136 -27.02 -15.14 7.09
C ASN A 136 -28.40 -14.69 6.60
N ARG A 137 -28.83 -15.09 5.39
CA ARG A 137 -30.22 -14.87 4.96
C ARG A 137 -31.12 -15.91 5.63
N PRO A 138 -32.21 -15.53 6.31
CA PRO A 138 -33.17 -16.49 6.83
C PRO A 138 -33.77 -17.31 5.67
N GLU A 139 -33.90 -18.63 5.84
CA GLU A 139 -34.57 -19.48 4.86
C GLU A 139 -35.98 -18.94 4.57
N PRO A 140 -36.43 -18.92 3.30
CA PRO A 140 -37.82 -18.60 3.00
C PRO A 140 -38.69 -19.64 3.68
N ALA A 141 -39.56 -19.19 4.58
CA ALA A 141 -40.52 -20.03 5.28
C ALA A 141 -41.26 -20.86 4.22
N HIS A 142 -41.01 -22.17 4.20
CA HIS A 142 -41.83 -23.10 3.45
C HIS A 142 -43.22 -23.07 4.10
N GLY A 143 -44.15 -22.37 3.45
CA GLY A 143 -45.56 -22.42 3.78
C GLY A 143 -46.04 -23.86 3.64
N SER A 144 -46.53 -24.40 4.75
CA SER A 144 -47.30 -25.65 4.83
C SER A 144 -48.66 -25.52 4.15
#